data_AF-A0A7C6TSU1-F1
#
_entry.id   AF-A0A7C6TSU1-F1
#
_cell.length_a   1.000
_cell.length_b   1.000
_cell.length_c   1.000
_cell.angle_alpha   90.00
_cell.angle_beta   90.00
_cell.angle_gamma   90.00
#
_symmetry.space_group_name_H-M   'P 1'
#
loop_
_entity.id
_entity.type
_entity.pdbx_description
1 polymer ?
#
loop_
_entity_poly.entity_id
_entity_poly.type
_entity_poly.pdbx_seq_one_letter_code
_entity_poly.pdbx_strand_id
1 'polypeptide(L)'
;MEKRKQITADLFLLMVTVVWGGTFVMVKDAVSLYPVFRFLTVRFALATLVLLMIGWRRLATLGRRGVVAGVLIGLFLFVGYGLQTMGLQYTSASKAGFITGLSVVIVPILSALVLRRQPAREALLGVTLATVGLALLTLNHSLSIARGDLLILACAFSFAAHIVSVSAFAPRVDPLALTIVQVATVAVLSAVVSLLVEPAFAWPTPPVWAAAGFTGILATAVAFAVQNAVQRFTTPTHTALIFTGEPVFAALFGVLLAGDVMTPAAIAGGALIIAGTVISEIRWSERTAVIISRFFGPHYVVAPMLLVMGLSDPISWKRGLVWAFLLGAATITGMLLVLTRQMRKGRISDWHISRREERLQPVLIIASFLAGALPVAALLLFDGPRPLLVATLSGLGLILFNHVVTLWWKISQHVSSIAVSVMLVIAALGAASTPLLLLIPLVAWARVKIGAHTVMQTVAGGIVGMVITFITLRVVGFA
;
A
#
# COMPACT_ATOMS: atom_id res chain seq x y z
N MET A 1 -19.55 2.43 -18.50
CA MET A 1 -18.77 1.32 -19.11
C MET A 1 -17.26 1.49 -18.89
N GLU A 2 -16.72 2.70 -19.05
CA GLU A 2 -15.28 3.01 -18.93
C GLU A 2 -14.70 2.73 -17.54
N LYS A 3 -15.39 3.14 -16.47
CA LYS A 3 -14.95 2.88 -15.08
C LYS A 3 -14.85 1.39 -14.70
N ARG A 4 -15.74 0.55 -15.24
CA ARG A 4 -15.69 -0.91 -15.00
C ARG A 4 -14.48 -1.54 -15.69
N LYS A 5 -14.15 -1.08 -16.91
CA LYS A 5 -12.95 -1.53 -17.64
C LYS A 5 -11.66 -1.14 -16.93
N GLN A 6 -11.60 0.06 -16.36
CA GLN A 6 -10.46 0.52 -15.57
C GLN A 6 -10.26 -0.34 -14.32
N ILE A 7 -11.28 -0.53 -13.49
CA ILE A 7 -11.18 -1.38 -12.28
C ILE A 7 -10.74 -2.81 -12.62
N THR A 8 -11.26 -3.37 -13.71
CA THR A 8 -10.82 -4.70 -14.19
C THR A 8 -9.36 -4.67 -14.63
N ALA A 9 -8.91 -3.63 -15.34
CA ALA A 9 -7.51 -3.46 -15.70
C ALA A 9 -6.61 -3.38 -14.46
N ASP A 10 -7.02 -2.60 -13.45
CA ASP A 10 -6.27 -2.41 -12.22
C ASP A 10 -6.11 -3.71 -11.44
N LEU A 11 -7.18 -4.52 -11.36
CA LEU A 11 -7.12 -5.85 -10.74
C LEU A 11 -6.16 -6.77 -11.47
N PHE A 12 -6.18 -6.78 -12.81
CA PHE A 12 -5.26 -7.59 -13.60
C PHE A 12 -3.81 -7.13 -13.46
N LEU A 13 -3.55 -5.82 -13.43
CA LEU A 13 -2.23 -5.27 -13.18
C LEU A 13 -1.74 -5.62 -11.77
N LEU A 14 -2.60 -5.57 -10.76
CA LEU A 14 -2.27 -6.01 -9.41
C LEU A 14 -1.91 -7.51 -9.38
N MET A 15 -2.67 -8.37 -10.06
CA MET A 15 -2.33 -9.79 -10.18
C MET A 15 -0.97 -10.01 -10.87
N VAL A 16 -0.64 -9.21 -11.89
CA VAL A 16 0.69 -9.22 -12.52
C VAL A 16 1.78 -8.92 -11.49
N THR A 17 1.58 -7.94 -10.60
CA THR A 17 2.57 -7.62 -9.56
C THR A 17 2.77 -8.73 -8.54
N VAL A 18 1.73 -9.52 -8.23
CA VAL A 18 1.84 -10.70 -7.36
C VAL A 18 2.79 -11.71 -8.00
N VAL A 19 2.57 -12.01 -9.29
CA VAL A 19 3.40 -12.96 -10.04
C VAL A 19 4.84 -12.45 -10.12
N TRP A 20 5.06 -11.18 -10.47
CA TRP A 20 6.39 -10.59 -10.58
C TRP A 20 7.13 -10.53 -9.26
N GLY A 21 6.46 -10.17 -8.16
CA GLY A 21 7.05 -10.18 -6.82
C GLY A 21 7.64 -11.54 -6.45
N GLY A 22 6.98 -12.64 -6.82
CA GLY A 22 7.50 -13.99 -6.59
C GLY A 22 8.74 -14.35 -7.42
N THR A 23 8.95 -13.69 -8.56
CA THR A 23 10.05 -14.04 -9.46
C THR A 23 11.43 -13.68 -8.92
N PHE A 24 11.56 -12.69 -8.02
CA PHE A 24 12.86 -12.29 -7.50
C PHE A 24 13.58 -13.43 -6.78
N VAL A 25 12.85 -14.20 -5.95
CA VAL A 25 13.40 -15.36 -5.24
C VAL A 25 13.84 -16.44 -6.25
N MET A 26 12.95 -16.80 -7.17
CA MET A 26 13.21 -17.86 -8.16
C MET A 26 14.36 -17.52 -9.11
N VAL A 27 14.43 -16.28 -9.57
CA VAL A 27 15.49 -15.83 -10.49
C VAL A 27 16.83 -15.77 -9.76
N LYS A 28 16.86 -15.29 -8.51
CA LYS A 28 18.09 -15.25 -7.70
C LYS A 28 18.71 -16.65 -7.56
N ASP A 29 17.89 -17.64 -7.23
CA ASP A 29 18.37 -19.03 -7.10
C ASP A 29 18.85 -19.58 -8.45
N ALA A 30 18.10 -19.33 -9.52
CA ALA A 30 18.45 -19.80 -10.87
C ALA A 30 19.79 -19.23 -11.36
N VAL A 31 20.03 -17.93 -11.17
CA VAL A 31 21.26 -17.26 -11.65
C VAL A 31 22.48 -17.49 -10.75
N SER A 32 22.29 -18.14 -9.61
CA SER A 32 23.39 -18.69 -8.82
C SER A 32 23.92 -20.01 -9.40
N LEU A 33 23.10 -20.71 -10.19
CA LEU A 33 23.41 -22.02 -10.78
C LEU A 33 23.64 -21.96 -12.30
N TYR A 34 23.24 -20.87 -12.95
CA TYR A 34 23.23 -20.76 -14.41
C TYR A 34 23.56 -19.33 -14.90
N PRO A 35 24.25 -19.17 -16.04
CA PRO A 35 24.60 -17.84 -16.56
C PRO A 35 23.37 -16.97 -16.84
N VAL A 36 23.51 -15.66 -16.59
CA VAL A 36 22.43 -14.67 -16.59
C VAL A 36 21.75 -14.55 -17.95
N PHE A 37 22.51 -14.27 -19.02
CA PHE A 37 21.93 -14.04 -20.34
C PHE A 37 21.43 -15.35 -20.96
N ARG A 38 22.03 -16.49 -20.61
CA ARG A 38 21.51 -17.81 -20.99
C ARG A 38 20.17 -18.12 -20.31
N PHE A 39 20.06 -17.85 -19.02
CA PHE A 39 18.78 -17.98 -18.30
C PHE A 39 17.69 -17.10 -18.94
N LEU A 40 18.01 -15.84 -19.22
CA LEU A 40 17.10 -14.93 -19.92
C LEU A 40 16.73 -15.45 -21.32
N THR A 41 17.68 -16.00 -22.07
CA THR A 41 17.41 -16.61 -23.37
C THR A 41 16.36 -17.71 -23.26
N VAL A 42 16.55 -18.66 -22.34
CA VAL A 42 15.59 -19.77 -22.14
C VAL A 42 14.23 -19.24 -21.72
N ARG A 43 14.18 -18.35 -20.71
CA ARG A 43 12.95 -17.73 -20.20
C ARG A 43 12.15 -17.04 -21.31
N PHE A 44 12.81 -16.17 -22.08
CA PHE A 44 12.14 -15.37 -23.11
C PHE A 44 11.87 -16.15 -24.40
N ALA A 45 12.67 -17.17 -24.73
CA ALA A 45 12.37 -18.09 -25.82
C ALA A 45 11.11 -18.90 -25.52
N LEU A 46 11.00 -19.49 -24.33
CA LEU A 46 9.79 -20.19 -23.88
C LEU A 46 8.56 -19.27 -23.95
N ALA A 47 8.68 -18.05 -23.43
CA ALA A 47 7.61 -17.07 -23.48
C ALA A 47 7.19 -16.72 -24.92
N THR A 48 8.17 -16.52 -25.81
CA THR A 48 7.94 -16.23 -27.23
C THR A 48 7.20 -17.38 -27.91
N LEU A 49 7.61 -18.64 -27.68
CA LEU A 49 6.94 -19.81 -28.24
C LEU A 49 5.49 -19.91 -27.79
N VAL A 50 5.22 -19.72 -26.49
CA VAL A 50 3.85 -19.70 -25.96
C VAL A 50 3.00 -18.61 -26.62
N LEU A 51 3.52 -17.39 -26.71
CA LEU A 51 2.80 -16.28 -27.32
C LEU A 51 2.56 -16.49 -28.83
N LEU A 52 3.53 -17.07 -29.55
CA LEU A 52 3.37 -17.42 -30.96
C LEU A 52 2.28 -18.49 -31.14
N MET A 53 2.26 -19.53 -30.32
CA MET A 53 1.20 -20.55 -30.39
C MET A 53 -0.21 -19.94 -30.25
N ILE A 54 -0.36 -18.94 -29.37
CA ILE A 54 -1.64 -18.27 -29.12
C ILE A 54 -1.97 -17.23 -30.21
N GLY A 55 -0.97 -16.51 -30.70
CA GLY A 55 -1.17 -15.22 -31.37
C GLY A 55 -0.42 -14.98 -32.67
N TRP A 56 0.29 -15.95 -33.25
CA TRP A 56 1.15 -15.72 -34.42
C TRP A 56 0.44 -15.04 -35.60
N ARG A 57 -0.82 -15.39 -35.87
CA ARG A 57 -1.62 -14.78 -36.96
C ARG A 57 -1.83 -13.27 -36.78
N ARG A 58 -1.83 -12.79 -35.53
CA ARG A 58 -1.99 -11.36 -35.21
C ARG A 58 -0.75 -10.55 -35.54
N LEU A 59 0.40 -11.17 -35.75
CA LEU A 59 1.60 -10.44 -36.21
C LEU A 59 1.36 -9.71 -37.54
N ALA A 60 0.52 -10.27 -38.41
CA ALA A 60 0.15 -9.65 -39.67
C ALA A 60 -0.57 -8.30 -39.49
N THR A 61 -1.24 -8.07 -38.35
CA THR A 61 -1.98 -6.82 -38.09
C THR A 61 -1.10 -5.70 -37.52
N LEU A 62 0.16 -5.99 -37.17
CA LEU A 62 1.01 -5.05 -36.45
C LEU A 62 1.58 -3.94 -37.34
N GLY A 63 1.84 -4.26 -38.61
CA GLY A 63 2.45 -3.36 -39.59
C GLY A 63 3.87 -2.91 -39.21
N ARG A 64 4.56 -2.21 -40.12
CA ARG A 64 5.96 -1.77 -39.91
C ARG A 64 6.12 -0.89 -38.67
N ARG A 65 5.20 0.06 -38.45
CA ARG A 65 5.24 0.97 -37.30
C ARG A 65 5.06 0.23 -35.97
N GLY A 66 4.17 -0.78 -35.92
CA GLY A 66 3.98 -1.59 -34.73
C GLY A 66 5.17 -2.51 -34.45
N VAL A 67 5.83 -3.06 -35.50
CA VAL A 67 7.06 -3.84 -35.34
C VAL A 67 8.18 -2.98 -34.75
N VAL A 68 8.41 -1.78 -35.29
CA VAL A 68 9.42 -0.84 -34.74
C VAL A 68 9.10 -0.48 -33.29
N ALA A 69 7.83 -0.21 -32.97
CA ALA A 69 7.42 0.03 -31.59
C ALA A 69 7.67 -1.19 -30.69
N GLY A 70 7.35 -2.40 -31.16
CA GLY A 70 7.60 -3.64 -30.44
C GLY A 70 9.08 -3.87 -30.15
N VAL A 71 9.95 -3.63 -31.13
CA VAL A 71 11.42 -3.76 -30.97
C VAL A 71 11.96 -2.71 -30.01
N LEU A 72 11.52 -1.44 -30.12
CA LEU A 72 11.94 -0.38 -29.21
C LEU A 72 11.53 -0.69 -27.75
N ILE A 73 10.29 -1.12 -27.54
CA ILE A 73 9.81 -1.51 -26.22
C ILE A 73 10.55 -2.76 -25.71
N GLY A 74 10.82 -3.72 -26.60
CA GLY A 74 11.62 -4.92 -26.32
C GLY A 74 13.07 -4.60 -25.95
N LEU A 75 13.66 -3.54 -26.51
CA LEU A 75 14.99 -3.07 -26.13
C LEU A 75 15.00 -2.54 -24.69
N PHE A 76 13.99 -1.76 -24.28
CA PHE A 76 13.84 -1.34 -22.89
C PHE A 76 13.64 -2.53 -21.95
N LEU A 77 12.88 -3.55 -22.36
CA LEU A 77 12.80 -4.79 -21.57
C LEU A 77 14.13 -5.51 -21.48
N PHE A 78 14.86 -5.65 -22.58
CA PHE A 78 16.14 -6.35 -22.61
C PHE A 78 17.16 -5.70 -21.68
N VAL A 79 17.30 -4.37 -21.76
CA VAL A 79 18.20 -3.61 -20.88
C VAL A 79 17.74 -3.74 -19.43
N GLY A 80 16.44 -3.60 -19.16
CA GLY A 80 15.87 -3.75 -17.81
C GLY A 80 16.14 -5.13 -17.21
N TYR A 81 15.71 -6.19 -17.89
CA TYR A 81 15.92 -7.57 -17.42
C TYR A 81 17.39 -7.95 -17.33
N GLY A 82 18.23 -7.53 -18.27
CA GLY A 82 19.67 -7.78 -18.20
C GLY A 82 20.27 -7.15 -16.94
N LEU A 83 20.02 -5.87 -16.71
CA LEU A 83 20.52 -5.14 -15.54
C LEU A 83 19.95 -5.69 -14.22
N GLN A 84 18.65 -5.98 -14.16
CA GLN A 84 17.98 -6.53 -12.98
C GLN A 84 18.55 -7.89 -12.60
N THR A 85 18.70 -8.77 -13.60
CA THR A 85 19.12 -10.16 -13.40
C THR A 85 20.60 -10.24 -13.02
N MET A 86 21.45 -9.41 -13.63
CA MET A 86 22.84 -9.25 -13.19
C MET A 86 22.91 -8.66 -11.77
N GLY A 87 22.07 -7.67 -11.45
CA GLY A 87 22.04 -7.06 -10.12
C GLY A 87 21.65 -8.02 -9.01
N LEU A 88 20.73 -8.96 -9.29
CA LEU A 88 20.29 -10.00 -8.36
C LEU A 88 21.40 -10.96 -7.89
N GLN A 89 22.50 -11.06 -8.65
CA GLN A 89 23.69 -11.80 -8.22
C GLN A 89 24.41 -11.12 -7.03
N TYR A 90 24.22 -9.81 -6.85
CA TYR A 90 24.95 -9.00 -5.88
C TYR A 90 24.07 -8.37 -4.78
N THR A 91 22.75 -8.57 -4.82
CA THR A 91 21.81 -7.99 -3.84
C THR A 91 20.72 -8.99 -3.46
N SER A 92 19.92 -8.72 -2.42
CA SER A 92 18.82 -9.61 -2.00
C SER A 92 17.59 -9.47 -2.90
N ALA A 93 16.72 -10.49 -2.92
CA ALA A 93 15.46 -10.46 -3.68
C ALA A 93 14.57 -9.28 -3.27
N SER A 94 14.42 -9.09 -1.95
CA SER A 94 13.69 -7.96 -1.38
C SER A 94 14.29 -6.61 -1.82
N LYS A 95 15.61 -6.41 -1.67
CA LYS A 95 16.28 -5.16 -2.06
C LYS A 95 16.17 -4.89 -3.57
N ALA A 96 16.26 -5.92 -4.41
CA ALA A 96 16.06 -5.80 -5.84
C ALA A 96 14.64 -5.38 -6.22
N GLY A 97 13.62 -5.96 -5.59
CA GLY A 97 12.22 -5.55 -5.77
C GLY A 97 12.00 -4.09 -5.43
N PHE A 98 12.57 -3.62 -4.32
CA PHE A 98 12.46 -2.20 -3.91
C PHE A 98 13.09 -1.24 -4.91
N ILE A 99 14.35 -1.48 -5.30
CA ILE A 99 15.05 -0.57 -6.21
C ILE A 99 14.36 -0.57 -7.60
N THR A 100 13.86 -1.72 -8.06
CA THR A 100 13.06 -1.81 -9.29
C THR A 100 11.79 -0.94 -9.19
N GLY A 101 11.14 -0.96 -8.02
CA GLY A 101 9.95 -0.17 -7.71
C GLY A 101 10.14 1.35 -7.81
N LEU A 102 11.38 1.87 -7.80
CA LEU A 102 11.67 3.30 -8.00
C LEU A 102 11.23 3.81 -9.39
N SER A 103 10.91 2.92 -10.32
CA SER A 103 10.23 3.27 -11.57
C SER A 103 8.96 4.10 -11.33
N VAL A 104 8.27 3.96 -10.19
CA VAL A 104 7.10 4.79 -9.82
C VAL A 104 7.40 6.29 -9.78
N VAL A 105 8.63 6.68 -9.45
CA VAL A 105 9.06 8.08 -9.42
C VAL A 105 9.45 8.55 -10.82
N ILE A 106 10.06 7.66 -11.60
CA ILE A 106 10.63 7.96 -12.90
C ILE A 106 9.52 8.08 -13.97
N VAL A 107 8.50 7.20 -13.93
CA VAL A 107 7.40 7.17 -14.89
C VAL A 107 6.63 8.49 -15.03
N PRO A 108 6.16 9.17 -13.96
CA PRO A 108 5.48 10.45 -14.11
C PRO A 108 6.36 11.52 -14.76
N ILE A 109 7.66 11.55 -14.43
CA ILE A 109 8.62 12.49 -15.02
C ILE A 109 8.79 12.19 -16.51
N LEU A 110 9.06 10.93 -16.88
CA LEU A 110 9.18 10.52 -18.27
C LEU A 110 7.88 10.73 -19.06
N SER A 111 6.73 10.44 -18.47
CA SER A 111 5.43 10.69 -19.09
C SER A 111 5.18 12.17 -19.34
N ALA A 112 5.55 13.05 -18.41
CA ALA A 112 5.44 14.50 -18.58
C ALA A 112 6.37 15.02 -19.69
N LEU A 113 7.60 14.50 -19.78
CA LEU A 113 8.58 14.93 -20.78
C LEU A 113 8.27 14.38 -22.19
N VAL A 114 7.98 13.07 -22.30
CA VAL A 114 7.84 12.38 -23.58
C VAL A 114 6.41 12.47 -24.12
N LEU A 115 5.41 12.25 -23.27
CA LEU A 115 4.00 12.25 -23.68
C LEU A 115 3.31 13.60 -23.48
N ARG A 116 3.99 14.58 -22.86
CA ARG A 116 3.43 15.90 -22.51
C ARG A 116 2.14 15.79 -21.68
N ARG A 117 2.05 14.73 -20.87
CA ARG A 117 0.92 14.46 -19.96
C ARG A 117 1.38 14.61 -18.53
N GLN A 118 0.93 15.68 -17.88
CA GLN A 118 1.20 15.92 -16.47
C GLN A 118 0.43 14.93 -15.60
N PRO A 119 1.04 14.35 -14.56
CA PRO A 119 0.34 13.52 -13.60
C PRO A 119 -0.67 14.35 -12.81
N ALA A 120 -1.79 13.71 -12.43
CA ALA A 120 -2.76 14.32 -11.52
C ALA A 120 -2.13 14.61 -10.15
N ARG A 121 -2.66 15.59 -9.41
CA ARG A 121 -2.13 15.96 -8.08
C ARG A 121 -2.21 14.80 -7.09
N GLU A 122 -3.25 14.00 -7.22
CA GLU A 122 -3.51 12.78 -6.47
C GLU A 122 -2.43 11.73 -6.74
N ALA A 123 -2.07 11.57 -8.02
CA ALA A 123 -0.99 10.68 -8.43
C ALA A 123 0.36 11.14 -7.88
N LEU A 124 0.62 12.45 -7.81
CA LEU A 124 1.84 12.98 -7.18
C LEU A 124 1.90 12.67 -5.68
N LEU A 125 0.79 12.81 -4.95
CA LEU A 125 0.73 12.42 -3.54
C LEU A 125 0.97 10.92 -3.36
N GLY A 126 0.36 10.09 -4.22
CA GLY A 126 0.57 8.65 -4.22
C GLY A 126 2.03 8.27 -4.50
N VAL A 127 2.66 8.91 -5.48
CA VAL A 127 4.10 8.73 -5.81
C VAL A 127 4.96 9.10 -4.62
N THR A 128 4.70 10.24 -3.96
CA THR A 128 5.46 10.65 -2.76
C THR A 128 5.36 9.62 -1.65
N LEU A 129 4.16 9.15 -1.32
CA LEU A 129 3.96 8.14 -0.29
C LEU A 129 4.62 6.80 -0.64
N ALA A 130 4.48 6.35 -1.88
CA ALA A 130 5.15 5.15 -2.37
C ALA A 130 6.68 5.30 -2.33
N THR A 131 7.22 6.49 -2.63
CA THR A 131 8.66 6.77 -2.57
C THR A 131 9.17 6.70 -1.13
N VAL A 132 8.47 7.32 -0.18
CA VAL A 132 8.81 7.23 1.25
C VAL A 132 8.71 5.78 1.73
N GLY A 133 7.68 5.06 1.29
CA GLY A 133 7.52 3.64 1.57
C GLY A 133 8.71 2.82 1.08
N LEU A 134 9.09 2.96 -0.20
CA LEU A 134 10.26 2.32 -0.79
C LEU A 134 11.56 2.70 -0.06
N ALA A 135 11.70 3.95 0.38
CA ALA A 135 12.86 4.38 1.17
C ALA A 135 12.93 3.65 2.52
N LEU A 136 11.82 3.53 3.27
CA LEU A 136 11.78 2.78 4.53
C LEU A 136 12.13 1.30 4.36
N LEU A 137 11.70 0.69 3.24
CA LEU A 137 12.04 -0.69 2.89
C LEU A 137 13.55 -0.86 2.63
N THR A 138 14.23 0.21 2.22
CA THR A 138 15.62 0.16 1.74
C THR A 138 16.65 0.61 2.79
N LEU A 139 16.33 1.62 3.60
CA LEU A 139 17.26 2.31 4.50
C LEU A 139 17.74 1.48 5.71
N ASN A 140 17.15 0.31 5.95
CA ASN A 140 17.50 -0.57 7.08
C ASN A 140 18.69 -1.51 6.81
N HIS A 141 19.11 -1.67 5.56
CA HIS A 141 20.35 -2.35 5.24
C HIS A 141 21.47 -1.31 5.22
N SER A 142 22.67 -1.66 5.69
CA SER A 142 23.83 -0.77 5.67
C SER A 142 23.83 0.08 4.40
N LEU A 143 24.00 1.39 4.54
CA LEU A 143 24.06 2.37 3.43
C LEU A 143 25.29 2.15 2.51
N SER A 144 25.74 0.92 2.35
CA SER A 144 26.66 0.51 1.31
C SER A 144 25.88 0.38 0.01
N ILE A 145 26.22 1.23 -0.94
CA ILE A 145 25.80 1.10 -2.33
C ILE A 145 26.55 -0.09 -2.91
N ALA A 146 25.88 -1.24 -3.04
CA ALA A 146 26.46 -2.40 -3.68
C ALA A 146 26.41 -2.22 -5.21
N ARG A 147 27.33 -2.88 -5.93
CA ARG A 147 27.32 -2.90 -7.40
C ARG A 147 25.95 -3.33 -7.95
N GLY A 148 25.29 -4.30 -7.31
CA GLY A 148 23.95 -4.77 -7.69
C GLY A 148 22.88 -3.67 -7.60
N ASP A 149 22.97 -2.80 -6.60
CA ASP A 149 21.99 -1.75 -6.38
C ASP A 149 22.02 -0.72 -7.50
N LEU A 150 23.21 -0.36 -8.00
CA LEU A 150 23.38 0.54 -9.14
C LEU A 150 22.83 -0.05 -10.44
N LEU A 151 23.06 -1.36 -10.66
CA LEU A 151 22.51 -2.06 -11.82
C LEU A 151 20.97 -2.06 -11.80
N ILE A 152 20.38 -2.36 -10.64
CA ILE A 152 18.91 -2.42 -10.52
C ILE A 152 18.32 -1.01 -10.55
N LEU A 153 19.02 0.00 -10.05
CA LEU A 153 18.59 1.40 -10.21
C LEU A 153 18.54 1.79 -11.70
N ALA A 154 19.57 1.43 -12.47
CA ALA A 154 19.56 1.62 -13.92
C ALA A 154 18.43 0.82 -14.62
N CYS A 155 18.12 -0.39 -14.13
CA CYS A 155 16.95 -1.15 -14.57
C CYS A 155 15.64 -0.36 -14.37
N ALA A 156 15.45 0.31 -13.23
CA ALA A 156 14.23 1.07 -12.95
C ALA A 156 13.94 2.16 -13.99
N PHE A 157 14.98 2.81 -14.55
CA PHE A 157 14.84 3.73 -15.68
C PHE A 157 14.37 3.02 -16.95
N SER A 158 14.91 1.84 -17.23
CA SER A 158 14.54 1.04 -18.39
C SER A 158 13.09 0.56 -18.31
N PHE A 159 12.64 0.09 -17.15
CA PHE A 159 11.25 -0.28 -16.93
C PHE A 159 10.31 0.93 -16.94
N ALA A 160 10.74 2.09 -16.44
CA ALA A 160 9.95 3.30 -16.59
C ALA A 160 9.77 3.70 -18.06
N ALA A 161 10.83 3.62 -18.87
CA ALA A 161 10.76 3.84 -20.32
C ALA A 161 9.86 2.81 -21.03
N HIS A 162 9.91 1.54 -20.60
CA HIS A 162 9.01 0.48 -21.05
C HIS A 162 7.55 0.83 -20.77
N ILE A 163 7.19 1.14 -19.52
CA ILE A 163 5.82 1.47 -19.10
C ILE A 163 5.27 2.66 -19.88
N VAL A 164 6.07 3.72 -20.04
CA VAL A 164 5.68 4.92 -20.80
C VAL A 164 5.47 4.57 -22.29
N SER A 165 6.36 3.76 -22.87
CA SER A 165 6.27 3.36 -24.27
C SER A 165 5.09 2.44 -24.55
N VAL A 166 4.81 1.45 -23.69
CA VAL A 166 3.62 0.59 -23.79
C VAL A 166 2.36 1.46 -23.77
N SER A 167 2.27 2.41 -22.83
CA SER A 167 1.13 3.34 -22.76
C SER A 167 0.95 4.20 -24.02
N ALA A 168 2.05 4.51 -24.73
CA ALA A 168 2.01 5.32 -25.94
C ALA A 168 1.58 4.52 -27.20
N PHE A 169 2.01 3.25 -27.29
CA PHE A 169 1.85 2.44 -28.50
C PHE A 169 0.74 1.40 -28.41
N ALA A 170 0.53 0.74 -27.26
CA ALA A 170 -0.45 -0.34 -27.10
C ALA A 170 -1.91 0.07 -27.43
N PRO A 171 -2.36 1.32 -27.20
CA PRO A 171 -3.71 1.75 -27.63
C PRO A 171 -3.90 1.80 -29.16
N ARG A 172 -2.82 1.77 -29.95
CA ARG A 172 -2.84 2.04 -31.40
C ARG A 172 -2.57 0.81 -32.27
N VAL A 173 -2.24 -0.33 -31.67
CA VAL A 173 -1.87 -1.57 -32.37
C VAL A 173 -2.48 -2.78 -31.68
N ASP A 174 -2.39 -3.97 -32.29
CA ASP A 174 -2.79 -5.22 -31.61
C ASP A 174 -1.85 -5.47 -30.41
N PRO A 175 -2.36 -5.50 -29.16
CA PRO A 175 -1.52 -5.63 -27.98
C PRO A 175 -0.80 -6.98 -27.88
N LEU A 176 -1.41 -8.07 -28.36
CA LEU A 176 -0.79 -9.40 -28.30
C LEU A 176 0.35 -9.51 -29.31
N ALA A 177 0.15 -9.00 -30.53
CA ALA A 177 1.21 -8.92 -31.54
C ALA A 177 2.38 -8.05 -31.06
N LEU A 178 2.06 -6.92 -30.41
CA LEU A 178 3.08 -6.05 -29.81
C LEU A 178 3.87 -6.78 -28.72
N THR A 179 3.21 -7.53 -27.84
CA THR A 179 3.88 -8.36 -26.81
C THR A 179 4.78 -9.43 -27.42
N ILE A 180 4.34 -10.13 -28.46
CA ILE A 180 5.16 -11.14 -29.15
C ILE A 180 6.48 -10.53 -29.61
N VAL A 181 6.44 -9.38 -30.30
CA VAL A 181 7.66 -8.73 -30.80
C VAL A 181 8.56 -8.28 -29.64
N GLN A 182 8.01 -7.69 -28.58
CA GLN A 182 8.79 -7.27 -27.41
C GLN A 182 9.55 -8.44 -26.79
N VAL A 183 8.86 -9.53 -26.49
CA VAL A 183 9.42 -10.71 -25.82
C VAL A 183 10.42 -11.43 -26.74
N ALA A 184 10.13 -11.51 -28.04
CA ALA A 184 11.05 -12.07 -29.03
C ALA A 184 12.34 -11.24 -29.16
N THR A 185 12.25 -9.91 -29.12
CA THR A 185 13.43 -9.04 -29.11
C THR A 185 14.34 -9.35 -27.93
N VAL A 186 13.79 -9.52 -26.72
CA VAL A 186 14.60 -9.89 -25.55
C VAL A 186 15.23 -11.27 -25.74
N ALA A 187 14.48 -12.26 -26.22
CA ALA A 187 15.00 -13.61 -26.46
C ALA A 187 16.21 -13.60 -27.40
N VAL A 188 16.12 -12.88 -28.53
CA VAL A 188 17.18 -12.78 -29.52
C VAL A 188 18.39 -12.03 -28.96
N LEU A 189 18.19 -10.88 -28.33
CA LEU A 189 19.30 -10.08 -27.80
C LEU A 189 20.02 -10.79 -26.65
N SER A 190 19.27 -11.46 -25.76
CA SER A 190 19.86 -12.28 -24.71
C SER A 190 20.65 -13.47 -25.27
N ALA A 191 20.17 -14.11 -26.34
CA ALA A 191 20.89 -15.19 -27.00
C ALA A 191 22.22 -14.70 -27.59
N VAL A 192 22.19 -13.57 -28.29
CA VAL A 192 23.38 -12.93 -28.86
C VAL A 192 24.40 -12.62 -27.76
N VAL A 193 23.99 -11.98 -26.66
CA VAL A 193 24.92 -11.66 -25.57
C VAL A 193 25.45 -12.92 -24.88
N SER A 194 24.60 -13.95 -24.68
CA SER A 194 25.03 -15.23 -24.10
C SER A 194 26.11 -15.90 -24.96
N LEU A 195 25.98 -15.87 -26.29
CA LEU A 195 26.97 -16.45 -27.20
C LEU A 195 28.30 -15.67 -27.22
N LEU A 196 28.27 -14.36 -26.97
CA LEU A 196 29.45 -13.50 -27.02
C LEU A 196 30.24 -13.45 -25.71
N VAL A 197 29.57 -13.59 -24.56
CA VAL A 197 30.16 -13.25 -23.25
C VAL A 197 30.18 -14.42 -22.27
N GLU A 198 29.34 -15.44 -22.44
CA GLU A 198 29.22 -16.54 -21.48
C GLU A 198 29.91 -17.83 -21.96
N PRO A 199 30.36 -18.72 -21.04
CA PRO A 199 31.04 -19.97 -21.39
C PRO A 199 30.23 -20.89 -22.31
N ALA A 200 30.85 -21.93 -22.88
CA ALA A 200 30.19 -22.88 -23.77
C ALA A 200 28.85 -23.41 -23.23
N PHE A 201 27.95 -23.78 -24.15
CA PHE A 201 26.59 -24.19 -23.82
C PHE A 201 26.56 -25.38 -22.84
N ALA A 202 25.76 -25.22 -21.79
CA ALA A 202 25.43 -26.27 -20.83
C ALA A 202 23.92 -26.33 -20.67
N TRP A 203 23.36 -27.52 -20.58
CA TRP A 203 21.92 -27.69 -20.37
C TRP A 203 21.50 -27.16 -18.98
N PRO A 204 20.35 -26.48 -18.86
CA PRO A 204 19.85 -26.06 -17.57
C PRO A 204 19.55 -27.27 -16.68
N THR A 205 19.84 -27.16 -15.38
CA THR A 205 19.47 -28.16 -14.39
C THR A 205 17.95 -28.12 -14.11
N PRO A 206 17.35 -29.17 -13.51
CA PRO A 206 15.91 -29.18 -13.22
C PRO A 206 15.39 -27.95 -12.44
N PRO A 207 16.09 -27.41 -11.41
CA PRO A 207 15.65 -26.18 -10.74
C PRO A 207 15.63 -24.97 -11.68
N VAL A 208 16.61 -24.86 -12.59
CA VAL A 208 16.69 -23.75 -13.56
C VAL A 208 15.58 -23.88 -14.61
N TRP A 209 15.24 -25.09 -15.04
CA TRP A 209 14.08 -25.33 -15.90
C TRP A 209 12.76 -24.97 -15.23
N ALA A 210 12.58 -25.33 -13.96
CA ALA A 210 11.40 -24.96 -13.20
C ALA A 210 11.27 -23.43 -13.08
N ALA A 211 12.38 -22.75 -12.76
CA ALA A 211 12.44 -21.30 -12.71
C ALA A 211 12.14 -20.66 -14.09
N ALA A 212 12.75 -21.15 -15.16
CA ALA A 212 12.52 -20.65 -16.52
C ALA A 212 11.09 -20.93 -17.01
N GLY A 213 10.49 -22.05 -16.65
CA GLY A 213 9.11 -22.40 -16.98
C GLY A 213 8.11 -21.46 -16.30
N PHE A 214 8.22 -21.29 -14.98
CA PHE A 214 7.36 -20.37 -14.24
C PHE A 214 7.55 -18.92 -14.71
N THR A 215 8.81 -18.47 -14.78
CA THR A 215 9.10 -17.08 -15.14
C THR A 215 8.85 -16.78 -16.61
N GLY A 216 9.03 -17.74 -17.51
CA GLY A 216 8.79 -17.60 -18.94
C GLY A 216 7.30 -17.66 -19.29
N ILE A 217 6.58 -18.66 -18.78
CA ILE A 217 5.17 -18.84 -19.14
C ILE A 217 4.29 -17.86 -18.36
N LEU A 218 4.31 -17.93 -17.03
CA LEU A 218 3.39 -17.15 -16.20
C LEU A 218 3.87 -15.69 -16.09
N ALA A 219 5.12 -15.48 -15.69
CA ALA A 219 5.61 -14.14 -15.39
C ALA A 219 6.05 -13.32 -16.61
N THR A 220 6.18 -13.95 -17.79
CA THR A 220 6.59 -13.25 -19.03
C THR A 220 5.47 -13.32 -20.06
N ALA A 221 5.13 -14.51 -20.59
CA ALA A 221 4.09 -14.61 -21.63
C ALA A 221 2.72 -14.10 -21.13
N VAL A 222 2.18 -14.70 -20.07
CA VAL A 222 0.86 -14.32 -19.55
C VAL A 222 0.89 -12.90 -18.99
N ALA A 223 1.85 -12.57 -18.13
CA ALA A 223 1.91 -11.27 -17.48
C ALA A 223 2.06 -10.09 -18.47
N PHE A 224 2.98 -10.16 -19.45
CA PHE A 224 3.13 -9.08 -20.44
C PHE A 224 1.99 -9.03 -21.44
N ALA A 225 1.35 -10.17 -21.77
CA ALA A 225 0.14 -10.17 -22.61
C ALA A 225 -1.01 -9.46 -21.88
N VAL A 226 -1.22 -9.79 -20.59
CA VAL A 226 -2.22 -9.14 -19.75
C VAL A 226 -1.91 -7.65 -19.59
N GLN A 227 -0.69 -7.30 -19.16
CA GLN A 227 -0.25 -5.92 -19.00
C GLN A 227 -0.52 -5.12 -20.28
N ASN A 228 0.02 -5.52 -21.43
CA ASN A 228 -0.13 -4.74 -22.65
C ASN A 228 -1.59 -4.64 -23.10
N ALA A 229 -2.41 -5.68 -22.85
CA ALA A 229 -3.83 -5.68 -23.19
C ALA A 229 -4.67 -4.75 -22.30
N VAL A 230 -4.34 -4.62 -21.02
CA VAL A 230 -5.14 -3.84 -20.05
C VAL A 230 -4.56 -2.44 -19.79
N GLN A 231 -3.25 -2.25 -19.95
CA GLN A 231 -2.57 -0.98 -19.69
C GLN A 231 -3.07 0.14 -20.62
N ARG A 232 -3.58 -0.20 -21.81
CA ARG A 232 -4.24 0.77 -22.72
C ARG A 232 -5.50 1.43 -22.14
N PHE A 233 -6.06 0.91 -21.05
CA PHE A 233 -7.22 1.46 -20.35
C PHE A 233 -6.84 2.28 -19.10
N THR A 234 -5.55 2.48 -18.85
CA THR A 234 -5.04 3.23 -17.71
C THR A 234 -3.92 4.19 -18.15
N THR A 235 -3.43 5.02 -17.23
CA THR A 235 -2.35 5.97 -17.50
C THR A 235 -0.98 5.37 -17.11
N PRO A 236 0.13 5.85 -17.68
CA PRO A 236 1.47 5.39 -17.28
C PRO A 236 1.71 5.55 -15.78
N THR A 237 1.39 6.73 -15.23
CA THR A 237 1.57 7.02 -13.81
C THR A 237 0.72 6.11 -12.92
N HIS A 238 -0.54 5.88 -13.29
CA HIS A 238 -1.40 4.97 -12.52
C HIS A 238 -0.91 3.51 -12.61
N THR A 239 -0.47 3.06 -13.78
CA THR A 239 0.15 1.73 -13.95
C THR A 239 1.37 1.57 -13.05
N ALA A 240 2.26 2.55 -13.03
CA ALA A 240 3.47 2.52 -12.22
C ALA A 240 3.16 2.50 -10.71
N LEU A 241 2.11 3.20 -10.29
CA LEU A 241 1.61 3.14 -8.91
C LEU A 241 1.10 1.76 -8.55
N ILE A 242 0.29 1.12 -9.39
CA ILE A 242 -0.13 -0.28 -9.16
C ILE A 242 1.10 -1.20 -9.08
N PHE A 243 2.09 -0.99 -9.94
CA PHE A 243 3.34 -1.76 -9.96
C PHE A 243 4.21 -1.61 -8.71
N THR A 244 3.96 -0.62 -7.86
CA THR A 244 4.56 -0.60 -6.52
C THR A 244 4.08 -1.74 -5.61
N GLY A 245 3.01 -2.46 -5.99
CA GLY A 245 2.67 -3.73 -5.36
C GLY A 245 3.76 -4.80 -5.51
N GLU A 246 4.54 -4.77 -6.59
CA GLU A 246 5.61 -5.74 -6.86
C GLU A 246 6.64 -5.82 -5.72
N PRO A 247 7.24 -4.71 -5.24
CA PRO A 247 8.13 -4.77 -4.08
C PRO A 247 7.47 -5.26 -2.79
N VAL A 248 6.17 -4.99 -2.59
CA VAL A 248 5.44 -5.50 -1.41
C VAL A 248 5.34 -7.02 -1.48
N PHE A 249 5.01 -7.58 -2.65
CA PHE A 249 4.98 -9.03 -2.85
C PHE A 249 6.38 -9.65 -2.86
N ALA A 250 7.38 -8.97 -3.41
CA ALA A 250 8.77 -9.42 -3.34
C ALA A 250 9.25 -9.54 -1.89
N ALA A 251 8.94 -8.55 -1.04
CA ALA A 251 9.21 -8.62 0.39
C ALA A 251 8.45 -9.76 1.06
N LEU A 252 7.14 -9.90 0.78
CA LEU A 252 6.31 -10.97 1.34
C LEU A 252 6.86 -12.36 0.97
N PHE A 253 7.17 -12.61 -0.30
CA PHE A 253 7.71 -13.88 -0.75
C PHE A 253 9.16 -14.09 -0.32
N GLY A 254 9.95 -13.02 -0.18
CA GLY A 254 11.28 -13.09 0.44
C GLY A 254 11.19 -13.64 1.86
N VAL A 255 10.23 -13.17 2.66
CA VAL A 255 10.02 -13.69 4.02
C VAL A 255 9.50 -15.13 4.00
N LEU A 256 8.47 -15.43 3.19
CA LEU A 256 7.82 -16.73 3.19
C LEU A 256 8.65 -17.85 2.55
N LEU A 257 9.44 -17.55 1.51
CA LEU A 257 10.13 -18.55 0.69
C LEU A 257 11.65 -18.49 0.83
N ALA A 258 12.23 -17.32 1.10
CA ALA A 258 13.69 -17.14 1.21
C ALA A 258 14.17 -16.95 2.66
N GLY A 259 13.25 -16.88 3.63
CA GLY A 259 13.58 -16.68 5.04
C GLY A 259 14.06 -15.28 5.39
N ASP A 260 13.74 -14.26 4.57
CA ASP A 260 14.02 -12.86 4.91
C ASP A 260 13.31 -12.46 6.22
N VAL A 261 13.89 -11.52 6.99
CA VAL A 261 13.29 -11.04 8.25
C VAL A 261 12.38 -9.84 7.97
N MET A 262 11.12 -9.91 8.40
CA MET A 262 10.20 -8.78 8.33
C MET A 262 10.54 -7.73 9.40
N THR A 263 11.18 -6.64 9.01
CA THR A 263 11.50 -5.54 9.93
C THR A 263 10.30 -4.60 10.12
N PRO A 264 10.23 -3.83 11.23
CA PRO A 264 9.20 -2.81 11.40
C PRO A 264 9.17 -1.78 10.26
N ALA A 265 10.33 -1.42 9.69
CA ALA A 265 10.37 -0.53 8.52
C ALA A 265 9.88 -1.23 7.25
N ALA A 266 10.06 -2.56 7.14
CA ALA A 266 9.50 -3.36 6.05
C ALA A 266 7.96 -3.29 6.04
N ILE A 267 7.36 -3.44 7.21
CA ILE A 267 5.89 -3.33 7.38
C ILE A 267 5.44 -1.89 7.12
N ALA A 268 6.11 -0.91 7.71
CA ALA A 268 5.75 0.49 7.56
C ALA A 268 5.85 0.96 6.10
N GLY A 269 6.92 0.56 5.41
CA GLY A 269 7.15 0.87 4.01
C GLY A 269 6.12 0.23 3.08
N GLY A 270 5.78 -1.05 3.31
CA GLY A 270 4.71 -1.73 2.56
C GLY A 270 3.34 -1.06 2.75
N ALA A 271 3.02 -0.65 3.99
CA ALA A 271 1.79 0.08 4.28
C ALA A 271 1.73 1.46 3.58
N LEU A 272 2.84 2.20 3.55
CA LEU A 272 2.93 3.48 2.83
C LEU A 272 2.75 3.32 1.32
N ILE A 273 3.29 2.25 0.73
CA ILE A 273 3.12 1.93 -0.68
C ILE A 273 1.66 1.64 -1.02
N ILE A 274 1.00 0.78 -0.24
CA ILE A 274 -0.42 0.46 -0.41
C ILE A 274 -1.26 1.74 -0.24
N ALA A 275 -0.97 2.54 0.78
CA ALA A 275 -1.64 3.81 1.01
C ALA A 275 -1.45 4.78 -0.17
N GLY A 276 -0.23 4.91 -0.70
CA GLY A 276 0.07 5.75 -1.85
C GLY A 276 -0.72 5.33 -3.10
N THR A 277 -0.79 4.03 -3.36
CA THR A 277 -1.59 3.48 -4.46
C THR A 277 -3.08 3.82 -4.30
N VAL A 278 -3.65 3.59 -3.11
CA VAL A 278 -5.06 3.91 -2.83
C VAL A 278 -5.33 5.42 -2.93
N ILE A 279 -4.46 6.26 -2.37
CA ILE A 279 -4.60 7.72 -2.37
C ILE A 279 -4.57 8.31 -3.78
N SER A 280 -3.80 7.70 -4.68
CA SER A 280 -3.73 8.11 -6.08
C SER A 280 -5.03 7.91 -6.85
N GLU A 281 -5.85 6.93 -6.42
CA GLU A 281 -7.13 6.59 -7.06
C GLU A 281 -8.32 7.35 -6.46
N ILE A 282 -8.14 7.91 -5.26
CA ILE A 282 -9.20 8.66 -4.60
C ILE A 282 -9.36 10.02 -5.27
N ARG A 283 -10.56 10.29 -5.80
CA ARG A 283 -10.97 11.66 -6.13
C ARG A 283 -11.24 12.42 -4.84
N TRP A 284 -10.42 13.41 -4.50
CA TRP A 284 -10.53 14.19 -3.25
C TRP A 284 -11.69 15.21 -3.30
N SER A 285 -12.90 14.67 -3.35
CA SER A 285 -14.16 15.41 -3.45
C SER A 285 -14.87 15.54 -2.10
N GLU A 286 -15.90 16.38 -2.04
CA GLU A 286 -16.76 16.48 -0.86
C GLU A 286 -17.44 15.15 -0.51
N ARG A 287 -17.87 14.37 -1.52
CA ARG A 287 -18.44 13.02 -1.31
C ARG A 287 -17.43 12.10 -0.61
N THR A 288 -16.18 12.14 -1.03
CA THR A 288 -15.09 11.38 -0.41
C THR A 288 -14.87 11.82 1.03
N ALA A 289 -14.85 13.12 1.27
CA ALA A 289 -14.72 13.68 2.63
C ALA A 289 -15.88 13.23 3.54
N VAL A 290 -17.12 13.17 3.03
CA VAL A 290 -18.27 12.63 3.77
C VAL A 290 -18.07 11.14 4.10
N ILE A 291 -17.62 10.33 3.15
CA ILE A 291 -17.37 8.90 3.37
C ILE A 291 -16.28 8.70 4.43
N ILE A 292 -15.14 9.37 4.28
CA ILE A 292 -14.02 9.31 5.24
C ILE A 292 -14.48 9.77 6.62
N SER A 293 -15.17 10.91 6.70
CA SER A 293 -15.66 11.43 7.98
C SER A 293 -16.65 10.48 8.66
N ARG A 294 -17.46 9.72 7.91
CA ARG A 294 -18.40 8.75 8.47
C ARG A 294 -17.69 7.48 8.95
N PHE A 295 -16.83 6.90 8.11
CA PHE A 295 -16.10 5.66 8.42
C PHE A 295 -15.13 5.83 9.59
N PHE A 296 -14.50 7.00 9.70
CA PHE A 296 -13.60 7.33 10.80
C PHE A 296 -14.31 8.10 11.94
N GLY A 297 -15.62 7.88 12.08
CA GLY A 297 -16.37 8.33 13.25
C GLY A 297 -15.88 7.64 14.53
N PRO A 298 -15.94 8.29 15.70
CA PRO A 298 -15.41 7.74 16.95
C PRO A 298 -15.90 6.32 17.28
N HIS A 299 -17.17 6.03 16.99
CA HIS A 299 -17.78 4.72 17.27
C HIS A 299 -17.22 3.58 16.40
N TYR A 300 -16.90 3.86 15.13
CA TYR A 300 -16.32 2.85 14.22
C TYR A 300 -14.83 2.63 14.47
N VAL A 301 -14.14 3.57 15.11
CA VAL A 301 -12.69 3.50 15.33
C VAL A 301 -12.38 2.88 16.69
N VAL A 302 -13.18 3.20 17.72
CA VAL A 302 -12.99 2.69 19.08
C VAL A 302 -13.11 1.17 19.12
N ALA A 303 -14.08 0.56 18.42
CA ALA A 303 -14.25 -0.90 18.45
C ALA A 303 -13.02 -1.67 17.90
N PRO A 304 -12.52 -1.40 16.69
CA PRO A 304 -11.27 -2.01 16.19
C PRO A 304 -10.07 -1.72 17.10
N MET A 305 -9.97 -0.49 17.63
CA MET A 305 -8.89 -0.15 18.56
C MET A 305 -8.93 -1.01 19.83
N LEU A 306 -10.10 -1.15 20.47
CA LEU A 306 -10.25 -2.01 21.64
C LEU A 306 -9.92 -3.47 21.34
N LEU A 307 -10.28 -3.98 20.15
CA LEU A 307 -9.90 -5.33 19.73
C LEU A 307 -8.38 -5.50 19.60
N VAL A 308 -7.69 -4.55 18.98
CA VAL A 308 -6.22 -4.57 18.87
C VAL A 308 -5.56 -4.52 20.25
N MET A 309 -6.04 -3.63 21.12
CA MET A 309 -5.55 -3.54 22.50
C MET A 309 -5.83 -4.83 23.27
N GLY A 310 -7.01 -5.44 23.10
CA GLY A 310 -7.34 -6.73 23.70
C GLY A 310 -6.44 -7.86 23.20
N LEU A 311 -6.13 -7.92 21.91
CA LEU A 311 -5.20 -8.90 21.34
C LEU A 311 -3.77 -8.76 21.90
N SER A 312 -3.40 -7.56 22.34
CA SER A 312 -2.10 -7.28 22.97
C SER A 312 -2.03 -7.64 24.46
N ASP A 313 -3.03 -8.32 25.03
CA ASP A 313 -3.00 -8.78 26.41
C ASP A 313 -1.86 -9.78 26.65
N PRO A 314 -0.88 -9.48 27.53
CA PRO A 314 0.28 -10.34 27.76
C PRO A 314 -0.07 -11.67 28.42
N ILE A 315 -1.22 -11.78 29.09
CA ILE A 315 -1.63 -13.01 29.77
C ILE A 315 -2.33 -13.96 28.80
N SER A 316 -3.32 -13.47 28.03
CA SER A 316 -4.02 -14.26 27.03
C SER A 316 -4.81 -13.40 26.05
N TRP A 317 -4.55 -13.56 24.75
CA TRP A 317 -5.28 -12.87 23.70
C TRP A 317 -6.80 -13.16 23.74
N LYS A 318 -7.21 -14.37 24.16
CA LYS A 318 -8.64 -14.74 24.30
C LYS A 318 -9.31 -13.92 25.40
N ARG A 319 -8.64 -13.79 26.56
CA ARG A 319 -9.13 -12.99 27.69
C ARG A 319 -9.29 -11.53 27.27
N GLY A 320 -8.27 -10.97 26.62
CA GLY A 320 -8.31 -9.61 26.11
C GLY A 320 -9.42 -9.37 25.09
N LEU A 321 -9.68 -10.31 24.18
CA LEU A 321 -10.80 -10.20 23.24
C LEU A 321 -12.17 -10.21 23.92
N VAL A 322 -12.38 -11.07 24.92
CA VAL A 322 -13.64 -11.10 25.69
C VAL A 322 -13.88 -9.75 26.37
N TRP A 323 -12.86 -9.22 27.04
CA TRP A 323 -12.92 -7.90 27.66
C TRP A 323 -13.19 -6.78 26.63
N ALA A 324 -12.45 -6.77 25.52
CA ALA A 324 -12.64 -5.78 24.46
C ALA A 324 -14.08 -5.80 23.91
N PHE A 325 -14.65 -6.99 23.70
CA PHE A 325 -16.02 -7.15 23.25
C PHE A 325 -17.03 -6.66 24.29
N LEU A 326 -16.90 -7.06 25.56
CA LEU A 326 -17.80 -6.65 26.64
C LEU A 326 -17.80 -5.13 26.82
N LEU A 327 -16.61 -4.52 26.86
CA LEU A 327 -16.46 -3.06 26.99
C LEU A 327 -17.01 -2.33 25.76
N GLY A 328 -16.68 -2.80 24.56
CA GLY A 328 -17.18 -2.22 23.31
C GLY A 328 -18.71 -2.30 23.22
N ALA A 329 -19.30 -3.47 23.50
CA ALA A 329 -20.74 -3.66 23.47
C ALA A 329 -21.45 -2.77 24.50
N ALA A 330 -20.95 -2.69 25.73
CA ALA A 330 -21.54 -1.87 26.79
C ALA A 330 -21.49 -0.37 26.44
N THR A 331 -20.33 0.13 26.01
CA THR A 331 -20.11 1.56 25.73
C THR A 331 -20.85 2.02 24.47
N ILE A 332 -20.78 1.24 23.38
CA ILE A 332 -21.42 1.58 22.10
C ILE A 332 -22.94 1.49 22.24
N THR A 333 -23.47 0.40 22.80
CA THR A 333 -24.92 0.21 22.93
C THR A 333 -25.53 1.25 23.87
N GLY A 334 -24.89 1.50 25.03
CA GLY A 334 -25.35 2.50 25.98
C GLY A 334 -25.43 3.90 25.36
N MET A 335 -24.37 4.32 24.66
CA MET A 335 -24.34 5.64 24.02
C MET A 335 -25.36 5.74 22.86
N LEU A 336 -25.48 4.70 22.02
CA LEU A 336 -26.46 4.68 20.93
C LEU A 336 -27.91 4.78 21.45
N LEU A 337 -28.23 4.09 22.56
CA LEU A 337 -29.55 4.19 23.18
C LEU A 337 -29.85 5.61 23.68
N VAL A 338 -28.88 6.26 24.31
CA VAL A 338 -29.01 7.66 24.76
C VAL A 338 -29.21 8.59 23.57
N LEU A 339 -28.38 8.49 22.53
CA LEU A 339 -28.48 9.31 21.33
C LEU A 339 -29.83 9.11 20.62
N THR A 340 -30.25 7.86 20.42
CA THR A 340 -31.56 7.53 19.81
C THR A 340 -32.70 8.17 20.60
N ARG A 341 -32.65 8.08 21.94
CA ARG A 341 -33.67 8.65 22.81
C ARG A 341 -33.71 10.17 22.72
N GLN A 342 -32.56 10.84 22.64
CA GLN A 342 -32.51 12.30 22.54
C GLN A 342 -32.90 12.82 21.15
N MET A 343 -32.58 12.08 20.08
CA MET A 343 -33.07 12.39 18.73
C MET A 343 -34.60 12.29 18.67
N ARG A 344 -35.18 11.22 19.22
CA ARG A 344 -36.65 11.06 19.27
C ARG A 344 -37.34 12.17 20.06
N LYS A 345 -36.66 12.74 21.07
CA LYS A 345 -37.14 13.88 21.86
C LYS A 345 -36.91 15.24 21.18
N GLY A 346 -36.32 15.27 19.98
CA GLY A 346 -35.98 16.51 19.27
C GLY A 346 -34.90 17.36 19.96
N ARG A 347 -34.18 16.79 20.94
CA ARG A 347 -33.16 17.52 21.71
C ARG A 347 -31.83 17.61 20.97
N ILE A 348 -31.55 16.68 20.07
CA ILE A 348 -30.37 16.73 19.20
C ILE A 348 -30.81 16.61 17.74
N SER A 349 -30.16 17.38 16.87
CA SER A 349 -30.55 17.49 15.46
C SER A 349 -29.99 16.38 14.59
N ASP A 350 -28.84 15.81 14.97
CA ASP A 350 -28.17 14.75 14.21
C ASP A 350 -27.30 13.84 15.10
N TRP A 351 -26.98 12.65 14.58
CA TRP A 351 -26.17 11.65 15.28
C TRP A 351 -24.75 12.10 15.63
N HIS A 352 -24.18 13.09 14.93
CA HIS A 352 -22.84 13.59 15.18
C HIS A 352 -22.82 14.80 16.14
N ILE A 353 -23.99 15.21 16.65
CA ILE A 353 -24.18 16.36 17.54
C ILE A 353 -23.38 17.56 17.00
N SER A 354 -23.77 18.00 15.80
CA SER A 354 -23.01 18.97 15.01
C SER A 354 -23.04 20.36 15.65
N ARG A 355 -24.11 20.68 16.38
CA ARG A 355 -24.26 21.95 17.10
C ARG A 355 -23.59 21.88 18.46
N ARG A 356 -22.87 22.95 18.81
CA ARG A 356 -22.11 23.04 20.06
C ARG A 356 -23.03 23.04 21.29
N GLU A 357 -24.13 23.78 21.21
CA GLU A 357 -25.16 23.88 22.26
C GLU A 357 -25.77 22.52 22.64
N GLU A 358 -25.97 21.65 21.66
CA GLU A 358 -26.48 20.29 21.88
C GLU A 358 -25.51 19.45 22.72
N ARG A 359 -24.19 19.64 22.56
CA ARG A 359 -23.15 18.89 23.31
C ARG A 359 -23.13 19.23 24.80
N LEU A 360 -23.68 20.39 25.19
CA LEU A 360 -23.71 20.86 26.57
C LEU A 360 -24.93 20.35 27.34
N GLN A 361 -25.79 19.54 26.72
CA GLN A 361 -26.92 18.94 27.41
C GLN A 361 -26.46 18.05 28.57
N PRO A 362 -26.99 18.25 29.80
CA PRO A 362 -26.56 17.50 30.98
C PRO A 362 -26.62 15.99 30.78
N VAL A 363 -27.65 15.49 30.10
CA VAL A 363 -27.81 14.05 29.84
C VAL A 363 -26.68 13.50 28.96
N LEU A 364 -26.22 14.26 27.96
CA LEU A 364 -25.12 13.81 27.09
C LEU A 364 -23.78 13.89 27.80
N ILE A 365 -23.57 14.88 28.66
CA ILE A 365 -22.37 15.00 29.50
C ILE A 365 -22.30 13.81 30.46
N ILE A 366 -23.37 13.54 31.20
CA ILE A 366 -23.45 12.43 32.15
C ILE A 366 -23.27 11.10 31.41
N ALA A 367 -23.98 10.88 30.30
CA ALA A 367 -23.86 9.65 29.53
C ALA A 367 -22.44 9.42 28.99
N SER A 368 -21.79 10.47 28.45
CA SER A 368 -20.42 10.36 27.94
C SER A 368 -19.43 10.07 29.07
N PHE A 369 -19.57 10.76 30.22
CA PHE A 369 -18.75 10.50 31.39
C PHE A 369 -18.90 9.06 31.90
N LEU A 370 -20.13 8.58 32.07
CA LEU A 370 -20.40 7.20 32.49
C LEU A 370 -19.87 6.18 31.48
N ALA A 371 -20.00 6.45 30.18
CA ALA A 371 -19.45 5.59 29.12
C ALA A 371 -17.91 5.49 29.17
N GLY A 372 -17.21 6.51 29.70
CA GLY A 372 -15.76 6.44 29.95
C GLY A 372 -15.39 5.84 31.31
N ALA A 373 -16.11 6.21 32.37
CA ALA A 373 -15.77 5.87 33.74
C ALA A 373 -16.12 4.42 34.13
N LEU A 374 -17.26 3.89 33.66
CA LEU A 374 -17.67 2.52 33.99
C LEU A 374 -16.71 1.45 33.44
N PRO A 375 -16.20 1.53 32.19
CA PRO A 375 -15.15 0.64 31.71
C PRO A 375 -13.90 0.64 32.57
N VAL A 376 -13.44 1.83 32.98
CA VAL A 376 -12.25 1.98 33.83
C VAL A 376 -12.49 1.31 35.19
N ALA A 377 -13.63 1.58 35.83
CA ALA A 377 -13.99 0.96 37.10
C ALA A 377 -14.08 -0.56 36.99
N ALA A 378 -14.72 -1.09 35.93
CA ALA A 378 -14.83 -2.53 35.72
C ALA A 378 -13.45 -3.18 35.54
N LEU A 379 -12.55 -2.58 34.75
CA LEU A 379 -11.20 -3.10 34.57
C LEU A 379 -10.37 -3.07 35.87
N LEU A 380 -10.55 -2.05 36.72
CA LEU A 380 -9.84 -1.99 38.00
C LEU A 380 -10.40 -2.97 39.04
N LEU A 381 -11.74 -3.13 39.10
CA LEU A 381 -12.40 -3.98 40.09
C LEU A 381 -12.24 -5.49 39.80
N PHE A 382 -12.14 -5.87 38.53
CA PHE A 382 -12.10 -7.27 38.10
C PHE A 382 -10.76 -7.69 37.48
N ASP A 383 -9.67 -6.96 37.80
CA ASP A 383 -8.31 -7.22 37.30
C ASP A 383 -8.24 -7.42 35.77
N GLY A 384 -8.81 -6.44 35.07
CA GLY A 384 -8.91 -6.44 33.62
C GLY A 384 -7.56 -6.21 32.91
N PRO A 385 -7.47 -6.51 31.61
CA PRO A 385 -6.24 -6.39 30.85
C PRO A 385 -5.68 -4.95 30.84
N ARG A 386 -4.40 -4.79 31.20
CA ARG A 386 -3.70 -3.50 31.20
C ARG A 386 -3.79 -2.72 29.88
N PRO A 387 -3.64 -3.32 28.67
CA PRO A 387 -3.81 -2.58 27.43
C PRO A 387 -5.19 -1.90 27.32
N LEU A 388 -6.25 -2.57 27.75
CA LEU A 388 -7.61 -2.05 27.72
C LEU A 388 -7.84 -0.98 28.80
N LEU A 389 -7.14 -1.08 29.94
CA LEU A 389 -7.17 -0.05 30.97
C LEU A 389 -6.56 1.25 30.45
N VAL A 390 -5.41 1.19 29.79
CA VAL A 390 -4.80 2.36 29.13
C VAL A 390 -5.76 2.96 28.10
N ALA A 391 -6.34 2.13 27.25
CA ALA A 391 -7.26 2.59 26.20
C ALA A 391 -8.48 3.32 26.75
N THR A 392 -9.10 2.76 27.79
CA THR A 392 -10.29 3.34 28.44
C THR A 392 -9.95 4.60 29.25
N LEU A 393 -8.79 4.65 29.92
CA LEU A 393 -8.30 5.85 30.59
C LEU A 393 -8.02 7.00 29.62
N SER A 394 -7.37 6.71 28.47
CA SER A 394 -7.16 7.71 27.42
C SER A 394 -8.48 8.23 26.85
N GLY A 395 -9.46 7.35 26.66
CA GLY A 395 -10.82 7.72 26.25
C GLY A 395 -11.52 8.62 27.27
N LEU A 396 -11.47 8.26 28.56
CA LEU A 396 -12.05 9.05 29.65
C LEU A 396 -11.39 10.43 29.75
N GLY A 397 -10.06 10.48 29.70
CA GLY A 397 -9.31 11.74 29.70
C GLY A 397 -9.73 12.64 28.54
N LEU A 398 -9.90 12.07 27.34
CA LEU A 398 -10.37 12.82 26.18
C LEU A 398 -11.81 13.32 26.34
N ILE A 399 -12.71 12.52 26.92
CA ILE A 399 -14.10 12.93 27.19
C ILE A 399 -14.13 14.12 28.14
N LEU A 400 -13.40 14.03 29.27
CA LEU A 400 -13.30 15.08 30.28
C LEU A 400 -12.74 16.38 29.67
N PHE A 401 -11.62 16.28 28.97
CA PHE A 401 -11.00 17.44 28.32
C PHE A 401 -11.93 18.08 27.28
N ASN A 402 -12.57 17.27 26.43
CA ASN A 402 -13.49 17.78 25.42
C ASN A 402 -14.71 18.48 26.03
N HIS A 403 -15.23 18.01 27.17
CA HIS A 403 -16.33 18.70 27.84
C HIS A 403 -15.92 20.09 28.34
N VAL A 404 -14.74 20.20 28.95
CA VAL A 404 -14.20 21.49 29.42
C VAL A 404 -13.97 22.44 28.24
N VAL A 405 -13.27 22.00 27.20
CA VAL A 405 -12.97 22.86 26.05
C VAL A 405 -14.23 23.28 25.30
N THR A 406 -15.24 22.40 25.19
CA THR A 406 -16.51 22.72 24.53
C THR A 406 -17.26 23.87 25.22
N LEU A 407 -16.93 24.22 26.47
CA LEU A 407 -17.45 25.41 27.16
C LEU A 407 -17.04 26.74 26.52
N TRP A 408 -15.97 26.76 25.72
CA TRP A 408 -15.50 27.98 25.06
C TRP A 408 -15.19 27.79 23.57
N TRP A 409 -14.83 26.58 23.13
CA TRP A 409 -14.36 26.33 21.77
C TRP A 409 -14.73 24.93 21.24
N LYS A 410 -15.11 24.84 19.96
CA LYS A 410 -15.59 23.59 19.32
C LYS A 410 -14.42 22.78 18.74
N ILE A 411 -13.81 21.92 19.54
CA ILE A 411 -12.75 21.00 19.09
C ILE A 411 -13.31 19.80 18.29
N SER A 412 -12.50 19.23 17.39
CA SER A 412 -12.89 18.10 16.55
C SER A 412 -12.74 16.75 17.26
N GLN A 413 -13.83 16.24 17.82
CA GLN A 413 -13.84 14.93 18.49
C GLN A 413 -13.47 13.76 17.57
N HIS A 414 -13.77 13.85 16.27
CA HIS A 414 -13.36 12.81 15.30
C HIS A 414 -11.84 12.73 15.22
N VAL A 415 -11.17 13.87 15.03
CA VAL A 415 -9.71 13.91 14.90
C VAL A 415 -9.03 13.53 16.21
N SER A 416 -9.56 13.96 17.36
CA SER A 416 -9.04 13.53 18.67
C SER A 416 -9.18 12.03 18.90
N SER A 417 -10.32 11.44 18.53
CA SER A 417 -10.55 9.99 18.71
C SER A 417 -9.64 9.14 17.81
N ILE A 418 -9.38 9.59 16.58
CA ILE A 418 -8.38 8.96 15.70
C ILE A 418 -6.99 9.07 16.29
N ALA A 419 -6.60 10.26 16.77
CA ALA A 419 -5.29 10.46 17.36
C ALA A 419 -5.05 9.55 18.57
N VAL A 420 -6.04 9.43 19.47
CA VAL A 420 -5.98 8.47 20.58
C VAL A 420 -5.82 7.05 20.06
N SER A 421 -6.68 6.64 19.12
CA SER A 421 -6.70 5.25 18.65
C SER A 421 -5.41 4.85 17.95
N VAL A 422 -4.88 5.72 17.10
CA VAL A 422 -3.62 5.51 16.39
C VAL A 422 -2.45 5.42 17.37
N MET A 423 -2.38 6.32 18.35
CA MET A 423 -1.31 6.31 19.35
C MET A 423 -1.33 5.03 20.20
N LEU A 424 -2.51 4.56 20.60
CA LEU A 424 -2.66 3.31 21.35
C LEU A 424 -2.26 2.09 20.52
N VAL A 425 -2.68 2.03 19.26
CA VAL A 425 -2.28 0.95 18.34
C VAL A 425 -0.77 0.96 18.11
N ILE A 426 -0.14 2.13 18.00
CA ILE A 426 1.32 2.26 17.90
C ILE A 426 2.02 1.79 19.17
N ALA A 427 1.49 2.10 20.34
CA ALA A 427 2.04 1.58 21.59
C ALA A 427 1.91 0.05 21.69
N ALA A 428 0.80 -0.53 21.24
CA ALA A 428 0.54 -1.96 21.33
C ALA A 428 1.26 -2.81 20.27
N LEU A 429 1.34 -2.33 19.02
CA LEU A 429 1.91 -3.07 17.89
C LEU A 429 3.33 -2.60 17.53
N GLY A 430 3.82 -1.55 18.19
CA GLY A 430 5.15 -0.98 17.97
C GLY A 430 5.26 -0.13 16.70
N ALA A 431 6.50 0.25 16.39
CA ALA A 431 6.85 1.23 15.35
C ALA A 431 6.38 0.84 13.94
N ALA A 432 6.15 -0.45 13.67
CA ALA A 432 5.63 -0.95 12.41
C ALA A 432 4.27 -0.34 12.03
N SER A 433 3.48 0.08 13.02
CA SER A 433 2.15 0.67 12.82
C SER A 433 2.15 2.20 12.73
N THR A 434 3.34 2.84 12.75
CA THR A 434 3.49 4.31 12.62
C THR A 434 2.85 4.92 11.37
N PRO A 435 2.71 4.24 10.21
CA PRO A 435 1.97 4.81 9.07
C PRO A 435 0.51 5.14 9.37
N LEU A 436 -0.10 4.55 10.41
CA LEU A 436 -1.45 4.90 10.85
C LEU A 436 -1.57 6.38 11.28
N LEU A 437 -0.46 7.06 11.58
CA LEU A 437 -0.43 8.51 11.83
C LEU A 437 -1.00 9.32 10.66
N LEU A 438 -0.95 8.80 9.43
CA LEU A 438 -1.55 9.45 8.26
C LEU A 438 -3.09 9.55 8.33
N LEU A 439 -3.75 8.74 9.17
CA LEU A 439 -5.20 8.83 9.37
C LEU A 439 -5.62 10.14 10.06
N ILE A 440 -4.74 10.72 10.89
CA ILE A 440 -5.03 11.96 11.62
C ILE A 440 -5.21 13.15 10.67
N PRO A 441 -4.24 13.49 9.80
CA PRO A 441 -4.43 14.55 8.81
C PRO A 441 -5.49 14.20 7.76
N LEU A 442 -5.69 12.92 7.43
CA LEU A 442 -6.74 12.48 6.51
C LEU A 442 -8.15 12.83 7.03
N VAL A 443 -8.40 12.51 8.31
CA VAL A 443 -9.68 12.79 8.95
C VAL A 443 -9.82 14.29 9.25
N ALA A 444 -8.74 14.98 9.60
CA ALA A 444 -8.74 16.43 9.72
C ALA A 444 -9.14 17.11 8.40
N TRP A 445 -8.54 16.72 7.28
CA TRP A 445 -8.91 17.18 5.95
C TRP A 445 -10.39 16.93 5.66
N ALA A 446 -10.87 15.71 5.92
CA ALA A 446 -12.27 15.36 5.67
C ALA A 446 -13.24 16.27 6.45
N ARG A 447 -12.95 16.54 7.73
CA ARG A 447 -13.78 17.40 8.60
C ARG A 447 -13.77 18.86 8.18
N VAL A 448 -12.63 19.37 7.70
CA VAL A 448 -12.52 20.74 7.16
C VAL A 448 -13.24 20.84 5.82
N LYS A 449 -13.06 19.84 4.94
CA LYS A 449 -13.63 19.86 3.58
C LYS A 449 -15.16 19.85 3.56
N ILE A 450 -15.80 19.14 4.50
CA ILE A 450 -17.27 19.14 4.67
C ILE A 450 -17.79 20.36 5.46
N GLY A 451 -16.93 21.31 5.82
CA GLY A 451 -17.31 22.50 6.58
C GLY A 451 -17.67 22.25 8.05
N ALA A 452 -17.40 21.06 8.60
CA ALA A 452 -17.79 20.71 9.96
C ALA A 452 -16.88 21.35 11.03
N HIS A 453 -15.63 21.61 10.69
CA HIS A 453 -14.60 22.20 11.56
C HIS A 453 -13.61 23.09 10.79
N THR A 454 -12.92 23.98 11.50
CA THR A 454 -11.77 24.72 10.96
C THR A 454 -10.47 23.93 11.10
N VAL A 455 -9.44 24.32 10.34
CA VAL A 455 -8.10 23.69 10.43
C VAL A 455 -7.59 23.71 11.87
N MET A 456 -7.67 24.86 12.55
CA MET A 456 -7.23 24.99 13.95
C MET A 456 -7.99 24.06 14.91
N GLN A 457 -9.29 23.89 14.74
CA GLN A 457 -10.10 22.97 15.57
C GLN A 457 -9.68 21.51 15.37
N THR A 458 -9.27 21.14 14.15
CA THR A 458 -8.78 19.79 13.85
C THR A 458 -7.36 19.56 14.35
N VAL A 459 -6.45 20.53 14.18
CA VAL A 459 -5.07 20.45 14.68
C VAL A 459 -5.05 20.34 16.20
N ALA A 460 -5.80 21.22 16.90
CA ALA A 460 -5.94 21.14 18.35
C ALA A 460 -6.51 19.78 18.78
N GLY A 461 -7.53 19.28 18.06
CA GLY A 461 -8.09 17.95 18.31
C GLY A 461 -7.05 16.83 18.23
N GLY A 462 -6.22 16.84 17.19
CA GLY A 462 -5.15 15.86 17.02
C GLY A 462 -4.10 15.92 18.14
N ILE A 463 -3.58 17.11 18.44
CA ILE A 463 -2.59 17.33 19.50
C ILE A 463 -3.11 16.85 20.85
N VAL A 464 -4.34 17.23 21.21
CA VAL A 464 -4.97 16.83 22.48
C VAL A 464 -5.07 15.31 22.59
N GLY A 465 -5.54 14.64 21.52
CA GLY A 465 -5.62 13.18 21.52
C GLY A 465 -4.26 12.50 21.70
N MET A 466 -3.22 13.01 21.04
CA MET A 466 -1.86 12.50 21.19
C MET A 466 -1.31 12.71 22.60
N VAL A 467 -1.44 13.92 23.15
CA VAL A 467 -0.90 14.29 24.48
C VAL A 467 -1.59 13.50 25.59
N ILE A 468 -2.92 13.40 25.57
CA ILE A 468 -3.67 12.63 26.58
C ILE A 468 -3.23 11.16 26.57
N THR A 469 -3.08 10.58 25.37
CA THR A 469 -2.66 9.19 25.23
C THR A 469 -1.22 8.99 25.72
N PHE A 470 -0.31 9.89 25.34
CA PHE A 470 1.08 9.87 25.80
C PHE A 470 1.18 9.93 27.33
N ILE A 471 0.45 10.85 27.98
CA ILE A 471 0.42 10.94 29.44
C ILE A 471 -0.13 9.65 30.05
N THR A 472 -1.22 9.11 29.51
CA THR A 472 -1.82 7.87 30.02
C THR A 472 -0.85 6.70 29.92
N LEU A 473 -0.17 6.53 28.78
CA LEU A 473 0.82 5.48 28.57
C LEU A 473 1.94 5.54 29.61
N ARG A 474 2.42 6.76 29.93
CA ARG A 474 3.47 6.97 30.93
C ARG A 474 3.00 6.71 32.36
N VAL A 475 1.80 7.20 32.72
CA VAL A 475 1.24 7.03 34.07
C VAL A 475 0.95 5.56 34.38
N VAL A 476 0.45 4.80 33.39
CA VAL A 476 0.13 3.38 33.57
C VAL A 476 1.35 2.47 33.39
N GLY A 477 2.47 2.99 32.85
CA GLY A 477 3.70 2.22 32.62
C GLY A 477 3.56 1.19 31.50
N PHE A 478 2.83 1.52 30.44
CA PHE A 478 2.60 0.62 29.29
C PHE A 478 3.67 0.78 28.19
N ALA A 479 4.34 1.93 28.10
CA ALA A 479 5.36 2.24 27.09
C ALA A 479 6.45 3.21 27.60
#